data_AF-A0A9P7A7K2-F1
#
_entry.id   AF-A0A9P7A7K2-F1
#
_cell.length_a   1.000
_cell.length_b   1.000
_cell.length_c   1.000
_cell.angle_alpha   90.00
_cell.angle_beta   90.00
_cell.angle_gamma   90.00
#
_symmetry.space_group_name_H-M   'P 1'
#
loop_
_entity.id
_entity.type
_entity.pdbx_description
1 polymer ?
#
loop_
_entity_poly.entity_id
_entity_poly.type
_entity_poly.pdbx_seq_one_letter_code
_entity_poly.pdbx_strand_id
1 'polypeptide(L)'
;MKHGVAFRKFSRTSSHRNLMLRNLVTSLFEHEQIRTTLAKAKDTARLAEKIITLGKKNNETSYRQAQAFILKPPVLPKLFTTFAERYANRPGGYTRIHRLDNRFGDNAPIALLELVDNPRDFKLEMTARAVGRELLNEKLRWDSPRGVVNSGVQHAETAVVKELNLGGFDSSELRPTTRRNLQKVMKYRGREALTEIGAKASAYIETILAKPVAETKMQLRADSKEKEKARKRGNPNFVGSFPVSPARAGVASPGETRPAMRLVQGALGRPARWRGRHALA
;
A
#
# COMPACT_ATOMS: atom_id res chain seq x y z
N MET A 1 35.75 -11.33 2.64
CA MET A 1 34.42 -11.98 2.72
C MET A 1 34.57 -13.45 2.33
N LYS A 2 33.90 -14.42 2.97
CA LYS A 2 33.90 -15.80 2.47
C LYS A 2 33.18 -15.84 1.11
N HIS A 3 33.91 -16.02 0.03
CA HIS A 3 33.35 -16.23 -1.31
C HIS A 3 32.50 -17.53 -1.32
N GLY A 4 31.41 -17.57 -2.10
CA GLY A 4 30.59 -18.77 -2.30
C GLY A 4 29.40 -18.99 -1.36
N VAL A 5 29.03 -18.03 -0.51
CA VAL A 5 27.82 -18.17 0.33
C VAL A 5 26.55 -17.91 -0.50
N ALA A 6 25.96 -18.99 -1.05
CA ALA A 6 24.76 -18.92 -1.90
C ALA A 6 23.46 -18.46 -1.20
N PHE A 7 23.43 -18.44 0.14
CA PHE A 7 22.22 -18.19 0.94
C PHE A 7 22.51 -17.43 2.22
N ARG A 8 21.59 -16.57 2.67
CA ARG A 8 21.74 -15.88 3.96
C ARG A 8 21.64 -16.90 5.12
N LYS A 9 22.37 -16.66 6.22
CA LYS A 9 22.37 -17.54 7.40
C LYS A 9 21.31 -17.17 8.44
N PHE A 10 20.84 -15.92 8.47
CA PHE A 10 19.83 -15.41 9.43
C PHE A 10 20.16 -15.67 10.91
N SER A 11 21.44 -15.82 11.26
CA SER A 11 21.91 -16.20 12.61
C SER A 11 21.17 -17.43 13.16
N ARG A 12 20.93 -18.43 12.29
CA ARG A 12 20.22 -19.67 12.62
C ARG A 12 21.03 -20.87 12.15
N THR A 13 20.80 -22.01 12.81
CA THR A 13 21.27 -23.32 12.33
C THR A 13 20.61 -23.67 11.00
N SER A 14 21.19 -24.61 10.25
CA SER A 14 20.67 -24.98 8.92
C SER A 14 19.23 -25.51 8.99
N SER A 15 18.93 -26.37 9.97
CA SER A 15 17.59 -26.93 10.20
C SER A 15 16.56 -25.84 10.51
N HIS A 16 16.86 -24.95 11.46
CA HIS A 16 15.97 -23.85 11.84
C HIS A 16 15.78 -22.87 10.67
N ARG A 17 16.84 -22.55 9.92
CA ARG A 17 16.72 -21.70 8.73
C ARG A 17 15.78 -22.31 7.69
N ASN A 18 15.93 -23.61 7.39
CA ASN A 18 15.10 -24.29 6.41
C ASN A 18 13.64 -24.32 6.85
N LEU A 19 13.37 -24.64 8.13
CA LEU A 19 12.02 -24.61 8.69
C LEU A 19 11.40 -23.20 8.65
N MET A 20 12.17 -22.17 9.01
CA MET A 20 11.73 -20.78 8.93
C MET A 20 11.33 -20.38 7.50
N LEU A 21 12.12 -20.76 6.50
CA LEU A 21 11.82 -20.45 5.10
C LEU A 21 10.60 -21.23 4.59
N ARG A 22 10.47 -22.52 4.95
CA ARG A 22 9.27 -23.32 4.66
C ARG A 22 8.01 -22.72 5.27
N ASN A 23 8.10 -22.24 6.52
CA ASN A 23 7.02 -21.53 7.19
C ASN A 23 6.62 -20.24 6.45
N LEU A 24 7.60 -19.42 6.04
CA LEU A 24 7.33 -18.17 5.32
C LEU A 24 6.70 -18.41 3.94
N VAL A 25 7.18 -19.40 3.19
CA VAL A 25 6.59 -19.76 1.90
C VAL A 25 5.17 -20.32 2.06
N THR A 26 4.95 -21.18 3.06
CA THR A 26 3.62 -21.72 3.37
C THR A 26 2.64 -20.58 3.73
N SER A 27 3.09 -19.63 4.56
CA SER A 27 2.30 -18.45 4.95
C SER A 27 2.01 -17.54 3.75
N LEU A 28 2.97 -17.41 2.82
CA LEU A 28 2.78 -16.65 1.58
C LEU A 28 1.71 -17.27 0.69
N PHE A 29 1.65 -18.60 0.58
CA PHE A 29 0.62 -19.26 -0.23
C PHE A 29 -0.76 -19.25 0.43
N GLU A 30 -0.80 -19.32 1.76
CA GLU A 30 -2.03 -19.21 2.54
C GLU A 30 -2.68 -17.83 2.42
N HIS A 31 -1.90 -16.77 2.67
CA HIS A 31 -2.41 -15.40 2.75
C HIS A 31 -2.21 -14.57 1.47
N GLU A 32 -1.45 -15.08 0.49
CA GLU A 32 -1.03 -14.41 -0.74
C GLU A 32 -0.17 -13.14 -0.55
N GLN A 33 -0.07 -12.64 0.69
CA GLN A 33 0.73 -11.50 1.11
C GLN A 33 1.27 -11.71 2.53
N ILE A 34 2.55 -11.42 2.74
CA ILE A 34 3.18 -11.42 4.07
C ILE A 34 4.10 -10.20 4.24
N ARG A 35 4.12 -9.64 5.44
CA ARG A 35 5.06 -8.58 5.83
C ARG A 35 6.19 -9.18 6.66
N THR A 36 7.43 -8.99 6.23
CA THR A 36 8.61 -9.54 6.93
C THR A 36 9.84 -8.68 6.70
N THR A 37 10.99 -9.05 7.26
CA THR A 37 12.25 -8.31 6.99
C THR A 37 12.69 -8.49 5.54
N LEU A 38 13.30 -7.47 4.95
CA LEU A 38 13.71 -7.47 3.54
C LEU A 38 14.58 -8.67 3.18
N ALA A 39 15.51 -9.05 4.07
CA ALA A 39 16.38 -10.19 3.87
C ALA A 39 15.61 -11.53 3.81
N LYS A 40 14.60 -11.70 4.69
CA LYS A 40 13.73 -12.88 4.70
C LYS A 40 12.81 -12.91 3.49
N ALA A 41 12.25 -11.77 3.10
CA ALA A 41 11.38 -11.64 1.93
C ALA A 41 12.10 -12.09 0.65
N LYS A 42 13.34 -11.64 0.44
CA LYS A 42 14.15 -12.01 -0.74
C LYS A 42 14.42 -13.52 -0.84
N ASP A 43 14.76 -14.17 0.26
CA ASP A 43 15.05 -15.62 0.24
C ASP A 43 13.77 -16.45 0.13
N THR A 44 12.67 -15.97 0.73
CA THR A 44 11.33 -16.57 0.62
C THR A 44 10.80 -16.48 -0.82
N ALA A 45 10.92 -15.31 -1.46
CA ALA A 45 10.49 -15.08 -2.84
C ALA A 45 11.09 -16.12 -3.80
N ARG A 46 12.41 -16.29 -3.74
CA ARG A 46 13.14 -17.25 -4.60
C ARG A 46 12.70 -18.70 -4.38
N LEU A 47 12.35 -19.09 -3.16
CA LEU A 47 11.82 -20.44 -2.90
C LEU A 47 10.37 -20.57 -3.36
N ALA A 48 9.53 -19.57 -3.10
CA ALA A 48 8.15 -19.54 -3.54
C ALA A 48 8.04 -19.65 -5.08
N GLU A 49 8.91 -18.97 -5.84
CA GLU A 49 8.93 -19.08 -7.30
C GLU A 49 9.21 -20.50 -7.80
N LYS A 50 10.12 -21.22 -7.14
CA LYS A 50 10.41 -22.62 -7.47
C LYS A 50 9.21 -23.51 -7.18
N ILE A 51 8.54 -23.32 -6.04
CA ILE A 51 7.37 -24.13 -5.67
C ILE A 51 6.17 -23.84 -6.60
N ILE A 52 5.95 -22.58 -6.99
CA ILE A 52 4.94 -22.24 -8.02
C ILE A 52 5.27 -22.92 -9.35
N THR A 53 6.56 -22.98 -9.72
CA THR A 53 6.98 -23.68 -10.94
C THR A 53 6.67 -25.18 -10.87
N LEU A 54 6.77 -25.83 -9.69
CA LEU A 54 6.30 -27.20 -9.50
C LEU A 54 4.78 -27.31 -9.65
N GLY A 55 4.04 -26.36 -9.06
CA GLY A 55 2.58 -26.25 -9.21
C GLY A 55 2.15 -26.21 -10.68
N LYS A 56 2.82 -25.38 -11.49
CA LYS A 56 2.56 -25.26 -12.94
C LYS A 56 2.85 -26.54 -13.73
N LYS A 57 3.84 -27.34 -13.31
CA LYS A 57 4.14 -28.61 -14.00
C LYS A 57 3.03 -29.63 -13.82
N ASN A 58 2.40 -29.65 -12.65
CA ASN A 58 1.27 -30.53 -12.34
C ASN A 58 1.51 -32.04 -12.58
N ASN A 59 2.73 -32.52 -12.31
CA ASN A 59 3.07 -33.95 -12.37
C ASN A 59 3.11 -34.54 -10.95
N GLU A 60 2.91 -35.85 -10.80
CA GLU A 60 2.97 -36.55 -9.51
C GLU A 60 4.30 -36.31 -8.75
N THR A 61 5.43 -36.31 -9.48
CA THR A 61 6.75 -36.01 -8.90
C THR A 61 6.83 -34.58 -8.35
N SER A 62 6.23 -33.62 -9.06
CA SER A 62 6.16 -32.22 -8.62
C SER A 62 5.23 -32.07 -7.41
N TYR A 63 4.14 -32.83 -7.37
CA TYR A 63 3.23 -32.90 -6.23
C TYR A 63 3.93 -33.42 -4.98
N ARG A 64 4.62 -34.55 -5.05
CA ARG A 64 5.39 -35.12 -3.92
C ARG A 64 6.47 -34.15 -3.42
N GLN A 65 7.17 -33.47 -4.33
CA GLN A 65 8.17 -32.45 -3.97
C GLN A 65 7.54 -31.25 -3.25
N ALA A 66 6.40 -30.74 -3.73
CA ALA A 66 5.69 -29.65 -3.08
C ALA A 66 5.13 -30.06 -1.72
N GLN A 67 4.56 -31.26 -1.61
CA GLN A 67 4.05 -31.84 -0.38
C GLN A 67 5.14 -31.99 0.69
N ALA A 68 6.34 -32.44 0.31
CA ALA A 68 7.47 -32.55 1.22
C ALA A 68 7.95 -31.19 1.76
N PHE A 69 7.69 -30.10 1.02
CA PHE A 69 8.12 -28.75 1.38
C PHE A 69 7.06 -27.98 2.19
N ILE A 70 5.80 -28.01 1.76
CA ILE A 70 4.69 -27.27 2.39
C ILE A 70 4.37 -27.86 3.77
N LEU A 71 4.17 -27.00 4.76
CA LEU A 71 3.94 -27.44 6.15
C LEU A 71 2.44 -27.57 6.49
N LYS A 72 1.58 -26.85 5.77
CA LYS A 72 0.12 -26.87 5.95
C LYS A 72 -0.53 -27.62 4.78
N PRO A 73 -1.09 -28.82 4.99
CA PRO A 73 -1.79 -29.58 3.96
C PRO A 73 -2.87 -28.81 3.17
N PRO A 74 -3.73 -27.95 3.77
CA PRO A 74 -4.81 -27.30 3.02
C PRO A 74 -4.33 -26.28 1.98
N VAL A 75 -3.07 -25.86 2.03
CA VAL A 75 -2.48 -24.93 1.07
C VAL A 75 -2.05 -25.64 -0.21
N LEU A 76 -1.80 -26.95 -0.15
CA LEU A 76 -1.26 -27.73 -1.26
C LEU A 76 -2.21 -27.77 -2.48
N PRO A 77 -3.53 -28.01 -2.35
CA PRO A 77 -4.43 -27.99 -3.51
C PRO A 77 -4.44 -26.65 -4.25
N LYS A 78 -4.40 -25.54 -3.50
CA LYS A 78 -4.41 -24.17 -4.03
C LYS A 78 -3.26 -23.91 -5.01
N LEU A 79 -2.12 -24.57 -4.79
CA LEU A 79 -0.92 -24.48 -5.61
C LEU A 79 -1.11 -25.08 -7.01
N PHE A 80 -1.82 -26.21 -7.10
CA PHE A 80 -2.02 -26.96 -8.34
C PHE A 80 -3.30 -26.57 -9.09
N THR A 81 -4.22 -25.85 -8.42
CA THR A 81 -5.44 -25.31 -9.04
C THR A 81 -5.26 -23.82 -9.33
N THR A 82 -5.64 -22.96 -8.37
CA THR A 82 -5.68 -21.51 -8.48
C THR A 82 -4.37 -20.88 -8.94
N PHE A 83 -3.23 -21.28 -8.37
CA PHE A 83 -1.94 -20.67 -8.74
C PHE A 83 -1.40 -21.20 -10.07
N ALA A 84 -1.66 -22.46 -10.40
CA ALA A 84 -1.29 -23.03 -11.69
C ALA A 84 -2.03 -22.31 -12.83
N GLU A 85 -3.34 -22.09 -12.67
CA GLU A 85 -4.17 -21.34 -13.62
C GLU A 85 -3.74 -19.88 -13.72
N ARG A 86 -3.65 -19.17 -12.59
CA ARG A 86 -3.26 -17.75 -12.53
C ARG A 86 -1.93 -17.47 -13.22
N TYR A 87 -0.98 -18.39 -13.12
CA TYR A 87 0.38 -18.19 -13.62
C TYR A 87 0.70 -18.99 -14.89
N ALA A 88 -0.29 -19.64 -15.52
CA ALA A 88 -0.09 -20.48 -16.71
C ALA A 88 0.76 -19.78 -17.78
N ASN A 89 0.34 -18.57 -18.18
CA ASN A 89 0.95 -17.78 -19.25
C ASN A 89 2.14 -16.91 -18.83
N ARG A 90 2.51 -16.94 -17.53
CA ARG A 90 3.57 -16.07 -16.98
C ARG A 90 4.91 -16.83 -16.91
N PRO A 91 5.98 -16.38 -17.60
CA PRO A 91 7.29 -17.04 -17.57
C PRO A 91 8.13 -16.54 -16.37
N GLY A 92 7.74 -16.92 -15.15
CA GLY A 92 8.45 -16.52 -13.92
C GLY A 92 8.03 -15.15 -13.37
N GLY A 93 8.69 -14.72 -12.28
CA GLY A 93 8.34 -13.47 -11.60
C GLY A 93 6.94 -13.50 -10.98
N TYR A 94 6.63 -14.58 -10.26
CA TYR A 94 5.34 -14.79 -9.60
C TYR A 94 5.21 -14.06 -8.26
N THR A 95 6.33 -13.56 -7.73
CA THR A 95 6.38 -12.83 -6.46
C THR A 95 6.81 -11.39 -6.68
N ARG A 96 6.38 -10.51 -5.79
CA ARG A 96 6.79 -9.10 -5.78
C ARG A 96 7.15 -8.67 -4.37
N ILE A 97 8.26 -7.93 -4.26
CA ILE A 97 8.74 -7.38 -3.00
C ILE A 97 8.60 -5.87 -3.06
N HIS A 98 7.80 -5.31 -2.15
CA HIS A 98 7.71 -3.87 -1.93
C HIS A 98 8.47 -3.51 -0.67
N ARG A 99 9.42 -2.59 -0.77
CA ARG A 99 10.10 -2.06 0.41
C ARG A 99 9.13 -1.16 1.17
N LEU A 100 9.11 -1.34 2.49
CA LEU A 100 8.36 -0.48 3.41
C LEU A 100 9.37 0.30 4.27
N ASP A 101 8.86 1.20 5.10
CA ASP A 101 9.67 1.91 6.10
C ASP A 101 10.28 0.93 7.10
N ASN A 102 11.37 1.33 7.75
CA ASN A 102 12.01 0.48 8.76
C ASN A 102 11.07 0.25 9.95
N ARG A 103 11.18 -0.93 10.54
CA ARG A 103 10.40 -1.31 11.72
C ARG A 103 10.78 -0.42 12.91
N PHE A 104 9.76 0.09 13.59
CA PHE A 104 9.94 0.87 14.81
C PHE A 104 10.55 0.01 15.92
N GLY A 105 11.50 0.57 16.67
CA GLY A 105 12.22 -0.12 17.74
C GLY A 105 13.60 -0.61 17.32
N ASP A 106 13.67 -1.56 16.38
CA ASP A 106 14.95 -2.16 15.95
C ASP A 106 15.48 -1.65 14.61
N ASN A 107 14.78 -0.68 14.00
CA ASN A 107 15.11 -0.06 12.71
C ASN A 107 15.35 -1.09 11.59
N ALA A 108 14.76 -2.29 11.69
CA ALA A 108 14.99 -3.34 10.72
C ALA A 108 14.25 -3.04 9.40
N PRO A 109 14.92 -3.15 8.23
CA PRO A 109 14.27 -2.93 6.96
C PRO A 109 13.26 -4.05 6.70
N ILE A 110 12.00 -3.66 6.50
CA ILE A 110 10.89 -4.56 6.22
C ILE A 110 10.40 -4.42 4.78
N ALA A 111 9.70 -5.44 4.33
CA ALA A 111 9.10 -5.51 3.01
C ALA A 111 7.79 -6.28 3.05
N LEU A 112 6.88 -5.89 2.16
CA LEU A 112 5.71 -6.68 1.79
C LEU A 112 6.13 -7.63 0.67
N LEU A 113 6.04 -8.92 0.92
CA LEU A 113 6.17 -9.96 -0.10
C LEU A 113 4.76 -10.41 -0.50
N GLU A 114 4.45 -10.34 -1.78
CA GLU A 114 3.15 -10.74 -2.31
C GLU A 114 3.28 -11.65 -3.52
N LEU A 115 2.23 -12.42 -3.76
CA LEU A 115 1.96 -13.11 -5.01
C LEU A 115 1.43 -12.12 -6.04
N VAL A 116 1.92 -12.17 -7.27
CA VAL A 116 1.46 -11.28 -8.35
C VAL A 116 0.03 -11.66 -8.75
N ASP A 117 -0.78 -10.68 -9.16
CA ASP A 117 -2.16 -10.93 -9.62
C ASP A 117 -3.08 -11.53 -8.55
N ASN A 118 -2.78 -11.27 -7.27
CA ASN A 118 -3.63 -11.64 -6.16
C ASN A 118 -4.83 -10.68 -6.00
N PRO A 119 -5.92 -11.09 -5.30
CA PRO A 119 -7.11 -10.24 -5.11
C PRO A 119 -6.85 -8.91 -4.39
N ARG A 120 -5.79 -8.86 -3.57
CA ARG A 120 -5.33 -7.70 -2.79
C ARG A 120 -4.01 -7.13 -3.33
N ASP A 121 -3.70 -7.29 -4.62
CA ASP A 121 -2.40 -6.92 -5.20
C ASP A 121 -2.08 -5.45 -4.92
N PHE A 122 -1.03 -5.23 -4.11
CA PHE A 122 -0.65 -3.90 -3.65
C PHE A 122 -0.22 -3.02 -4.82
N LYS A 123 0.42 -3.59 -5.84
CA LYS A 123 0.85 -2.83 -7.03
C LYS A 123 -0.35 -2.39 -7.86
N LEU A 124 -1.38 -3.24 -7.97
CA LEU A 124 -2.63 -2.88 -8.66
C LEU A 124 -3.32 -1.72 -7.93
N GLU A 125 -3.51 -1.82 -6.62
CA GLU A 125 -4.16 -0.77 -5.83
C GLU A 125 -3.41 0.56 -5.93
N MET A 126 -2.09 0.56 -5.78
CA MET A 126 -1.28 1.77 -5.90
C MET A 126 -1.34 2.38 -7.30
N THR A 127 -1.42 1.54 -8.33
CA THR A 127 -1.55 2.02 -9.72
C THR A 127 -2.94 2.62 -9.96
N ALA A 128 -4.00 1.97 -9.48
CA ALA A 128 -5.37 2.50 -9.55
C ALA A 128 -5.50 3.87 -8.87
N ARG A 129 -4.89 4.03 -7.68
CA ARG A 129 -4.84 5.31 -6.96
C ARG A 129 -4.08 6.38 -7.74
N ALA A 130 -2.95 6.03 -8.36
CA ALA A 130 -2.18 6.98 -9.17
C ALA A 130 -2.98 7.44 -10.41
N VAL A 131 -3.63 6.50 -11.11
CA VAL A 131 -4.54 6.80 -12.23
C VAL A 131 -5.66 7.72 -11.76
N GLY A 132 -6.37 7.35 -10.69
CA GLY A 132 -7.47 8.16 -10.17
C GLY A 132 -7.02 9.56 -9.74
N ARG A 133 -5.83 9.69 -9.14
CA ARG A 133 -5.26 10.99 -8.76
C ARG A 133 -4.96 11.87 -9.97
N GLU A 134 -4.40 11.29 -11.03
CA GLU A 134 -4.03 12.02 -12.25
C GLU A 134 -5.28 12.47 -13.01
N LEU A 135 -6.28 11.59 -13.17
CA LEU A 135 -7.57 11.94 -13.77
C LEU A 135 -8.29 13.06 -13.00
N LEU A 136 -8.29 12.97 -11.67
CA LEU A 136 -8.87 14.01 -10.82
C LEU A 136 -8.12 15.35 -10.97
N ASN A 137 -6.79 15.32 -11.03
CA ASN A 137 -5.98 16.53 -11.19
C ASN A 137 -6.19 17.19 -12.55
N GLU A 138 -6.30 16.40 -13.62
CA GLU A 138 -6.60 16.93 -14.96
C GLU A 138 -7.99 17.56 -14.98
N LYS A 139 -8.99 16.92 -14.36
CA LYS A 139 -10.33 17.52 -14.28
C LYS A 139 -10.34 18.82 -13.46
N LEU A 140 -9.65 18.84 -12.32
CA LEU A 140 -9.51 20.04 -11.47
C LEU A 140 -8.71 21.17 -12.11
N ARG A 141 -7.97 20.90 -13.20
CA ARG A 141 -7.26 21.95 -13.96
C ARG A 141 -8.24 22.86 -14.70
N TRP A 142 -9.36 22.30 -15.15
CA TRP A 142 -10.35 22.97 -15.98
C TRP A 142 -11.63 23.32 -15.20
N ASP A 143 -12.04 22.46 -14.25
CA ASP A 143 -13.24 22.64 -13.45
C ASP A 143 -12.95 23.15 -12.04
N SER A 144 -13.89 23.92 -11.49
CA SER A 144 -13.85 24.27 -10.07
C SER A 144 -14.05 23.04 -9.17
N PRO A 145 -13.48 23.00 -7.94
CA PRO A 145 -13.66 21.86 -7.04
C PRO A 145 -15.13 21.50 -6.76
N ARG A 146 -16.02 22.50 -6.68
CA ARG A 146 -17.47 22.27 -6.54
C ARG A 146 -18.08 21.65 -7.79
N GLY A 147 -17.64 22.09 -8.97
CA GLY A 147 -18.05 21.52 -10.26
C GLY A 147 -17.64 20.06 -10.41
N VAL A 148 -16.44 19.69 -9.95
CA VAL A 148 -15.97 18.29 -9.97
C VAL A 148 -16.77 17.40 -9.02
N VAL A 149 -17.13 17.89 -7.84
CA VAL A 149 -17.98 17.13 -6.91
C VAL A 149 -19.36 16.86 -7.52
N ASN A 150 -19.94 17.83 -8.23
CA ASN A 150 -21.27 17.69 -8.83
C ASN A 150 -21.26 16.84 -10.11
N SER A 151 -20.23 16.99 -10.96
CA SER A 151 -20.13 16.26 -12.23
C SER A 151 -19.48 14.88 -12.11
N GLY A 152 -18.77 14.61 -11.01
CA GLY A 152 -17.95 13.42 -10.81
C GLY A 152 -16.76 13.36 -11.77
N VAL A 153 -15.88 12.38 -11.63
CA VAL A 153 -14.88 12.06 -12.67
C VAL A 153 -15.42 10.87 -13.45
N GLN A 154 -16.09 11.16 -14.57
CA GLN A 154 -16.59 10.12 -15.45
C GLN A 154 -15.43 9.40 -16.15
N HIS A 155 -15.66 8.13 -16.49
CA HIS A 155 -14.89 7.40 -17.51
C HIS A 155 -13.46 6.95 -17.16
N ALA A 156 -13.15 6.72 -15.87
CA ALA A 156 -11.86 6.15 -15.46
C ALA A 156 -11.53 4.83 -16.18
N GLU A 157 -12.53 3.99 -16.44
CA GLU A 157 -12.38 2.76 -17.23
C GLU A 157 -11.94 3.04 -18.67
N THR A 158 -12.60 3.97 -19.35
CA THR A 158 -12.27 4.29 -20.75
C THR A 158 -10.88 4.91 -20.86
N ALA A 159 -10.48 5.73 -19.88
CA ALA A 159 -9.15 6.32 -19.83
C ALA A 159 -8.09 5.23 -19.68
N VAL A 160 -8.33 4.23 -18.80
CA VAL A 160 -7.46 3.07 -18.66
C VAL A 160 -7.36 2.28 -19.98
N VAL A 161 -8.49 2.01 -20.63
CA VAL A 161 -8.51 1.27 -21.91
C VAL A 161 -7.75 2.03 -23.01
N LYS A 162 -7.98 3.35 -23.11
CA LYS A 162 -7.26 4.23 -24.03
C LYS A 162 -5.75 4.11 -23.80
N GLU A 163 -5.31 4.29 -22.57
CA GLU A 163 -3.89 4.29 -22.16
C GLU A 163 -3.16 2.97 -22.43
N LEU A 164 -3.88 1.85 -22.37
CA LEU A 164 -3.33 0.52 -22.68
C LEU A 164 -3.10 0.32 -24.19
N ASN A 165 -3.93 0.94 -25.03
CA ASN A 165 -3.85 0.82 -26.48
C ASN A 165 -2.86 1.81 -27.13
N LEU A 166 -2.44 2.84 -26.39
CA LEU A 166 -1.47 3.81 -26.88
C LEU A 166 -0.10 3.16 -27.12
N GLY A 167 0.51 3.48 -28.26
CA GLY A 167 1.90 3.17 -28.62
C GLY A 167 2.92 4.08 -27.95
N GLY A 168 4.21 3.78 -28.12
CA GLY A 168 5.30 4.48 -27.39
C GLY A 168 5.43 5.98 -27.70
N PHE A 169 4.95 6.43 -28.85
CA PHE A 169 5.02 7.82 -29.31
C PHE A 169 3.73 8.62 -29.08
N ASP A 170 2.65 7.96 -28.67
CA ASP A 170 1.36 8.62 -28.53
C ASP A 170 1.29 9.48 -27.26
N SER A 171 0.55 10.59 -27.37
CA SER A 171 0.29 11.49 -26.24
C SER A 171 -0.63 10.80 -25.23
N SER A 172 -0.14 10.72 -23.99
CA SER A 172 -0.79 10.06 -22.85
C SER A 172 -1.35 11.12 -21.90
N GLU A 173 -2.55 10.87 -21.38
CA GLU A 173 -3.15 11.67 -20.30
C GLU A 173 -2.45 11.37 -18.96
N LEU A 174 -1.93 10.14 -18.82
CA LEU A 174 -1.20 9.72 -17.64
C LEU A 174 0.29 10.05 -17.71
N ARG A 175 0.92 10.16 -16.54
CA ARG A 175 2.39 10.26 -16.43
C ARG A 175 3.04 8.98 -16.97
N PRO A 176 4.23 9.06 -17.60
CA PRO A 176 4.91 7.90 -18.17
C PRO A 176 5.15 6.75 -17.17
N THR A 177 5.41 7.06 -15.90
CA THR A 177 5.60 6.06 -14.84
C THR A 177 4.31 5.35 -14.46
N THR A 178 3.20 6.10 -14.36
CA THR A 178 1.85 5.58 -14.08
C THR A 178 1.39 4.69 -15.22
N ARG A 179 1.55 5.14 -16.46
CA ARG A 179 1.26 4.34 -17.67
C ARG A 179 2.08 3.06 -17.75
N ARG A 180 3.40 3.11 -17.53
CA ARG A 180 4.25 1.89 -17.49
C ARG A 180 3.81 0.91 -16.40
N ASN A 181 3.39 1.41 -15.24
CA ASN A 181 2.89 0.55 -14.16
C ASN A 181 1.55 -0.07 -14.53
N LEU A 182 0.64 0.70 -15.13
CA LEU A 182 -0.65 0.24 -15.62
C LEU A 182 -0.47 -0.90 -16.63
N GLN A 183 0.35 -0.71 -17.66
CA GLN A 183 0.68 -1.73 -18.65
C GLN A 183 1.28 -2.99 -18.00
N LYS A 184 2.18 -2.84 -17.02
CA LYS A 184 2.79 -3.98 -16.31
C LYS A 184 1.79 -4.80 -15.49
N VAL A 185 0.85 -4.14 -14.82
CA VAL A 185 -0.15 -4.84 -14.00
C VAL A 185 -1.20 -5.50 -14.90
N MET A 186 -1.54 -4.88 -16.03
CA MET A 186 -2.56 -5.41 -16.95
C MET A 186 -2.03 -6.52 -17.88
N LYS A 187 -0.71 -6.58 -18.15
CA LYS A 187 -0.09 -7.48 -19.15
C LYS A 187 -0.57 -8.94 -19.13
N TYR A 188 -0.77 -9.52 -17.95
CA TYR A 188 -1.15 -10.93 -17.79
C TYR A 188 -2.53 -11.12 -17.17
N ARG A 189 -3.30 -10.04 -17.04
CA ARG A 189 -4.65 -10.09 -16.46
C ARG A 189 -5.70 -10.11 -17.56
N GLY A 190 -6.86 -10.71 -17.26
CA GLY A 190 -8.00 -10.75 -18.17
C GLY A 190 -8.72 -9.40 -18.28
N ARG A 191 -9.77 -9.37 -19.12
CA ARG A 191 -10.62 -8.18 -19.33
C ARG A 191 -11.28 -7.69 -18.03
N GLU A 192 -11.60 -8.59 -17.11
CA GLU A 192 -12.16 -8.28 -15.78
C GLU A 192 -11.24 -7.38 -14.93
N ALA A 193 -9.93 -7.41 -15.17
CA ALA A 193 -9.03 -6.54 -14.44
C ALA A 193 -9.11 -5.07 -14.87
N LEU A 194 -9.63 -4.80 -16.09
CA LEU A 194 -9.86 -3.44 -16.59
C LEU A 194 -11.01 -2.77 -15.84
N THR A 195 -12.09 -3.53 -15.63
CA THR A 195 -13.22 -3.08 -14.79
C THR A 195 -12.77 -2.96 -13.34
N GLU A 196 -11.97 -3.91 -12.83
CA GLU A 196 -11.45 -3.85 -11.45
C GLU A 196 -10.61 -2.60 -11.20
N ILE A 197 -9.68 -2.26 -12.11
CA ILE A 197 -8.81 -1.11 -11.91
C ILE A 197 -9.56 0.22 -12.08
N GLY A 198 -10.50 0.30 -13.02
CA GLY A 198 -11.37 1.46 -13.20
C GLY A 198 -12.28 1.69 -11.99
N ALA A 199 -12.86 0.62 -11.44
CA ALA A 199 -13.64 0.66 -10.20
C ALA A 199 -12.77 1.10 -9.00
N LYS A 200 -11.54 0.59 -8.87
CA LYS A 200 -10.62 1.02 -7.81
C LYS A 200 -10.17 2.49 -7.96
N ALA A 201 -9.99 2.95 -9.20
CA ALA A 201 -9.61 4.33 -9.48
C ALA A 201 -10.77 5.31 -9.18
N SER A 202 -11.99 5.00 -9.61
CA SER A 202 -13.19 5.77 -9.32
C SER A 202 -13.48 5.81 -7.81
N ALA A 203 -13.47 4.66 -7.13
CA ALA A 203 -13.60 4.60 -5.68
C ALA A 203 -12.55 5.46 -4.97
N TYR A 204 -11.30 5.47 -5.44
CA TYR A 204 -10.28 6.34 -4.87
C TYR A 204 -10.58 7.84 -5.08
N ILE A 205 -11.04 8.24 -6.26
CA ILE A 205 -11.46 9.62 -6.54
C ILE A 205 -12.59 10.03 -5.60
N GLU A 206 -13.62 9.20 -5.47
CA GLU A 206 -14.75 9.44 -4.56
C GLU A 206 -14.28 9.60 -3.12
N THR A 207 -13.34 8.77 -2.65
CA THR A 207 -12.78 8.92 -1.30
C THR A 207 -12.04 10.24 -1.13
N ILE A 208 -11.35 10.75 -2.16
CA ILE A 208 -10.69 12.07 -2.10
C ILE A 208 -11.74 13.18 -2.03
N LEU A 209 -12.77 13.12 -2.87
CA LEU A 209 -13.83 14.15 -2.93
C LEU A 209 -14.69 14.16 -1.66
N ALA A 210 -14.92 13.01 -1.05
CA ALA A 210 -15.75 12.89 0.16
C ALA A 210 -15.05 13.34 1.45
N LYS A 211 -13.72 13.17 1.55
CA LYS A 211 -12.92 13.55 2.73
C LYS A 211 -13.16 14.97 3.24
N PRO A 212 -13.06 16.04 2.43
CA PRO A 212 -13.25 17.41 2.92
C PRO A 212 -14.68 17.64 3.43
N VAL A 213 -15.68 17.06 2.77
CA VAL A 213 -17.09 17.16 3.20
C VAL A 213 -17.29 16.46 4.54
N ALA A 214 -16.69 15.29 4.73
CA ALA A 214 -16.75 14.53 5.98
C ALA A 214 -16.01 15.25 7.12
N GLU A 215 -14.80 15.74 6.88
CA GLU A 215 -14.00 16.49 7.85
C GLU A 215 -14.72 17.77 8.28
N THR A 216 -15.29 18.53 7.34
CA THR A 216 -16.06 19.74 7.64
C THR A 216 -17.28 19.42 8.51
N LYS A 217 -18.04 18.36 8.19
CA LYS A 217 -19.19 17.93 9.02
C LYS A 217 -18.76 17.48 10.42
N MET A 218 -17.62 16.80 10.55
CA MET A 218 -17.08 16.40 11.85
C MET A 218 -16.64 17.61 12.68
N GLN A 219 -15.97 18.58 12.06
CA GLN A 219 -15.57 19.83 12.70
C GLN A 219 -16.79 20.60 13.20
N LEU A 220 -17.81 20.82 12.35
CA LEU A 220 -19.04 21.50 12.74
C LEU A 220 -19.75 20.80 13.93
N ARG A 221 -19.75 19.46 13.94
CA ARG A 221 -20.29 18.67 15.07
C ARG A 221 -19.44 18.84 16.33
N ALA A 222 -18.11 18.81 16.23
CA ALA A 222 -17.22 19.03 17.37
C ALA A 222 -17.39 20.44 17.95
N ASP A 223 -17.43 21.45 17.08
CA ASP A 223 -17.63 22.86 17.44
C ASP A 223 -19.00 23.07 18.11
N SER A 224 -20.05 22.41 17.62
CA SER A 224 -21.38 22.49 18.24
C SER A 224 -21.39 21.92 19.66
N LYS A 225 -20.70 20.80 19.90
CA LYS A 225 -20.55 20.19 21.24
C LYS A 225 -19.70 21.06 22.17
N GLU A 226 -18.64 21.67 21.66
CA GLU A 226 -17.83 22.61 22.45
C GLU A 226 -18.62 23.86 22.82
N LYS A 227 -19.39 24.43 21.88
CA LYS A 227 -20.29 25.56 22.13
C LYS A 227 -21.35 25.25 23.18
N GLU A 228 -21.95 24.06 23.13
CA GLU A 228 -22.93 23.62 24.14
C GLU A 228 -22.28 23.48 25.53
N LYS A 229 -21.09 22.88 25.61
CA LYS A 229 -20.32 22.79 26.86
C LYS A 229 -19.91 24.17 27.39
N ALA A 230 -19.51 25.09 26.51
CA ALA A 230 -19.14 26.46 26.89
C ALA A 230 -20.35 27.24 27.43
N ARG A 231 -21.52 27.10 26.80
CA ARG A 231 -22.79 27.65 27.32
C ARG A 231 -23.11 27.12 28.71
N LYS A 232 -23.02 25.81 28.93
CA LYS A 232 -23.22 25.17 30.25
C LYS A 232 -22.22 25.65 31.31
N ARG A 233 -21.04 26.11 30.91
CA ARG A 233 -20.00 26.67 31.78
C ARG A 233 -20.10 28.20 31.96
N GLY A 234 -21.17 28.83 31.49
CA GLY A 234 -21.39 30.27 31.64
C GLY A 234 -20.62 31.16 30.66
N ASN A 235 -20.07 30.60 29.57
CA ASN A 235 -19.44 31.39 28.50
C ASN A 235 -20.28 31.32 27.20
N PRO A 236 -21.33 32.15 27.06
CA PRO A 236 -22.23 32.12 25.91
C PRO A 236 -21.58 32.66 24.62
N ASN A 237 -20.50 33.43 24.72
CA ASN A 237 -19.80 34.06 23.59
C ASN A 237 -18.64 33.20 23.03
N PHE A 238 -18.59 31.91 23.36
CA PHE A 238 -17.56 31.02 22.85
C PHE A 238 -17.74 30.77 21.34
N VAL A 239 -16.81 31.28 20.53
CA VAL A 239 -16.90 31.25 19.06
C VAL A 239 -16.51 29.90 18.45
N GLY A 240 -16.01 28.96 19.27
CA GLY A 240 -15.37 27.72 18.81
C GLY A 240 -13.85 27.88 18.77
N SER A 241 -13.11 26.78 18.74
CA SER A 241 -11.70 26.84 18.39
C SER A 241 -11.57 27.07 16.87
N PHE A 242 -10.75 28.03 16.43
CA PHE A 242 -10.40 28.19 15.00
C PHE A 242 -9.96 26.82 14.44
N PRO A 243 -10.13 26.53 13.13
CA PRO A 243 -9.78 25.24 12.56
C PRO A 243 -8.29 24.93 12.80
N VAL A 244 -7.99 24.28 13.91
CA VAL A 244 -6.65 23.80 14.20
C VAL A 244 -6.55 22.48 13.46
N SER A 245 -6.12 22.52 12.21
CA SER A 245 -5.15 21.51 11.81
C SER A 245 -3.78 22.11 12.11
N PRO A 246 -3.17 21.70 13.23
CA PRO A 246 -2.78 20.31 13.35
C PRO A 246 -3.39 19.63 14.57
N ALA A 247 -3.71 18.34 14.41
CA ALA A 247 -3.82 17.43 15.53
C ALA A 247 -2.71 17.72 16.56
N ARG A 248 -3.07 17.79 17.85
CA ARG A 248 -2.11 18.01 18.94
C ARG A 248 -0.89 17.12 18.71
N ALA A 249 0.32 17.62 18.99
CA ALA A 249 1.54 16.84 18.83
C ALA A 249 1.37 15.43 19.42
N GLY A 250 1.52 14.40 18.59
CA GLY A 250 1.32 12.99 18.95
C GLY A 250 -0.02 12.36 18.57
N VAL A 251 -1.03 13.11 18.14
CA VAL A 251 -2.32 12.56 17.68
C VAL A 251 -2.29 12.38 16.16
N ALA A 252 -2.42 11.13 15.71
CA ALA A 252 -2.61 10.80 14.29
C ALA A 252 -4.08 10.59 13.99
N SER A 253 -4.57 11.15 12.87
CA SER A 253 -5.90 10.80 12.38
C SER A 253 -5.89 9.33 11.91
N PRO A 254 -6.97 8.56 12.10
CA PRO A 254 -7.05 7.19 11.57
C PRO A 254 -6.71 7.14 10.06
N GLY A 255 -5.63 6.45 9.71
CA GLY A 255 -5.15 6.30 8.33
C GLY A 255 -4.09 7.30 7.86
N GLU A 256 -3.61 8.20 8.73
CA GLU A 256 -2.55 9.16 8.41
C GLU A 256 -1.15 8.56 8.66
N THR A 257 -0.29 8.47 7.63
CA THR A 257 1.13 8.10 7.77
C THR A 257 2.00 9.36 7.74
N ARG A 258 2.44 9.86 8.91
CA ARG A 258 3.38 11.00 8.98
C ARG A 258 4.81 10.54 9.31
N PRO A 259 5.85 11.19 8.75
CA PRO A 259 7.24 10.95 9.15
C PRO A 259 7.46 11.38 10.61
N ALA A 260 8.20 10.58 11.37
CA ALA A 260 8.39 10.73 12.82
C ALA A 260 8.87 12.12 13.27
N MET A 261 9.66 12.81 12.44
CA MET A 261 10.12 14.19 12.69
C MET A 261 8.99 15.21 12.89
N ARG A 262 7.82 15.01 12.28
CA ARG A 262 6.66 15.89 12.46
C ARG A 262 5.86 15.60 13.74
N LEU A 263 6.02 14.43 14.35
CA LEU A 263 5.38 14.06 15.61
C LEU A 263 6.06 14.69 16.84
N VAL A 264 7.34 15.06 16.71
CA VAL A 264 8.20 15.55 17.81
C VAL A 264 8.07 17.07 18.05
N GLN A 265 7.31 17.81 17.23
CA GLN A 265 7.07 19.25 17.44
C GLN A 265 6.08 19.55 18.58
N GLY A 266 6.34 19.00 19.77
CA GLY A 266 5.72 19.34 21.05
C GLY A 266 6.64 20.19 21.93
N ALA A 267 6.31 20.30 23.23
CA ALA A 267 7.05 21.13 24.20
C ALA A 267 8.56 20.82 24.29
N LEU A 268 8.97 19.59 23.99
CA LEU A 268 10.36 19.13 23.98
C LEU A 268 11.16 19.52 22.72
N GLY A 269 10.48 19.94 21.64
CA GLY A 269 11.12 20.32 20.36
C GLY A 269 11.29 21.83 20.17
N ARG A 270 10.91 22.65 21.16
CA ARG A 270 11.14 24.10 21.12
C ARG A 270 12.58 24.37 21.60
N PRO A 271 13.42 25.11 20.86
CA PRO A 271 14.71 25.55 21.41
C PRO A 271 14.44 26.38 22.67
N ALA A 272 15.21 26.13 23.74
CA ALA A 272 15.07 26.85 24.99
C ALA A 272 15.19 28.36 24.71
N ARG A 273 14.15 29.14 25.05
CA ARG A 273 14.20 30.60 24.94
C ARG A 273 15.19 31.12 25.97
N TRP A 274 16.34 31.60 25.51
CA TRP A 274 17.32 32.28 26.36
C TRP A 274 16.66 33.56 26.91
N ARG A 275 16.33 33.57 28.21
CA ARG A 275 15.88 34.79 28.88
C ARG A 275 17.13 35.60 29.22
N GLY A 276 17.30 36.74 28.55
CA GLY A 276 18.36 37.70 28.85
C GLY A 276 18.29 38.09 30.33
N ARG A 277 19.44 38.00 31.01
CA ARG A 277 19.59 38.55 32.36
C ARG A 277 19.48 40.07 32.27
N HIS A 278 18.64 40.62 33.15
CA HIS A 278 18.53 42.03 33.40
C HIS A 278 19.90 42.64 33.72
N ALA A 279 20.16 43.80 33.11
CA ALA A 279 21.18 44.73 33.58
C ALA A 279 20.88 45.10 35.04
N LEU A 280 21.87 44.93 35.90
CA LEU A 280 21.98 45.67 37.14
C LEU A 280 23.12 46.67 36.95
N ALA A 281 22.86 47.89 37.39
CA ALA A 281 23.83 48.97 37.53
C ALA A 281 24.98 48.56 38.47
#